data_AF-I3UGF6-F1
#
_entry.id   AF-I3UGF6-F1
#
_cell.length_a   1.000
_cell.length_b   1.000
_cell.length_c   1.000
_cell.angle_alpha   90.00
_cell.angle_beta   90.00
_cell.angle_gamma   90.00
#
_symmetry.space_group_name_H-M   'P 1'
#
loop_
_entity.id
_entity.type
_entity.pdbx_description
1 polymer ?
#
loop_
_entity_poly.entity_id
_entity_poly.type
_entity_poly.pdbx_seq_one_letter_code
_entity_poly.pdbx_strand_id
1 'polypeptide(L)' 'MSNELDPAKLALIGSRTVGLNEVIPLANQILEGKVRGRIVVDVNT' A
#
# COMPACT_ATOMS: atom_id res chain seq x y z
N MET A 1 -7.93 -21.20 3.05
CA MET A 1 -7.30 -20.42 4.15
C MET A 1 -6.20 -19.59 3.52
N SER A 2 -6.47 -18.30 3.31
CA SER A 2 -5.69 -17.38 2.48
C SER A 2 -4.34 -17.07 3.13
N ASN A 3 -3.31 -17.83 2.77
CA ASN A 3 -1.94 -17.70 3.29
C ASN A 3 -1.11 -16.62 2.54
N GLU A 4 -1.80 -15.80 1.73
CA GLU A 4 -1.22 -14.74 0.88
C GLU A 4 -1.08 -13.41 1.63
N LEU A 5 -1.78 -13.24 2.75
CA LEU A 5 -1.73 -12.04 3.60
C LEU A 5 -0.74 -12.18 4.77
N ASP A 6 0.17 -13.17 4.73
CA ASP A 6 1.22 -13.33 5.73
C ASP A 6 2.11 -12.06 5.76
N PRO A 7 2.18 -11.35 6.90
CA PRO A 7 2.97 -10.13 7.04
C PRO A 7 4.43 -10.29 6.61
N ALA A 8 5.03 -11.46 6.87
CA ALA A 8 6.41 -11.75 6.49
C ALA A 8 6.56 -11.84 4.96
N LYS A 9 5.56 -12.36 4.25
CA LYS A 9 5.56 -12.39 2.78
C LYS A 9 5.30 -11.01 2.20
N LEU A 10 4.43 -10.22 2.84
CA LEU A 10 4.15 -8.85 2.41
C LEU A 10 5.38 -7.94 2.59
N ALA A 11 6.23 -8.20 3.59
CA ALA A 11 7.48 -7.47 3.82
C ALA A 11 8.54 -7.67 2.74
N LEU A 12 8.47 -8.78 1.98
CA LEU A 12 9.35 -9.04 0.83
C LEU A 12 8.99 -8.16 -0.38
N ILE A 13 7.80 -7.57 -0.38
CA ILE A 13 7.34 -6.65 -1.43
C ILE A 13 7.70 -5.23 -0.97
N GLY A 14 8.54 -4.54 -1.76
CA GLY A 14 8.89 -3.15 -1.53
C GLY A 14 7.63 -2.31 -1.28
N SER A 15 7.64 -1.53 -0.19
CA SER A 15 6.48 -0.75 0.23
C SER A 15 6.80 0.72 0.38
N ARG A 16 5.86 1.55 -0.07
CA ARG A 16 5.86 2.99 0.16
C ARG A 16 4.85 3.29 1.26
N THR A 17 5.30 3.93 2.33
CA THR A 17 4.44 4.45 3.39
C THR A 17 3.98 5.86 3.02
N VAL A 18 2.70 6.16 3.22
CA VAL A 18 2.09 7.47 2.97
C VAL A 18 1.22 7.88 4.15
N GLY A 19 1.02 9.18 4.34
CA GLY A 19 0.07 9.70 5.32
C GLY A 19 -1.38 9.57 4.84
N LEU A 20 -2.34 9.63 5.78
CA LEU A 20 -3.77 9.56 5.46
C LEU A 20 -4.22 10.66 4.48
N ASN A 21 -3.62 11.85 4.56
CA ASN A 21 -3.87 12.98 3.67
C ASN A 21 -3.52 12.70 2.21
N GLU A 22 -2.62 11.76 1.93
CA GLU A 22 -2.18 11.41 0.57
C GLU A 22 -3.05 10.31 -0.07
N VAL A 23 -3.97 9.69 0.68
CA VAL A 23 -4.72 8.51 0.23
C VAL A 23 -5.62 8.81 -0.97
N ILE A 24 -6.36 9.93 -0.93
CA ILE A 24 -7.31 10.28 -1.99
C ILE A 24 -6.61 10.47 -3.36
N PRO A 25 -5.55 11.29 -3.49
CA PRO A 25 -4.84 11.41 -4.78
C PRO A 25 -4.11 10.12 -5.18
N LEU A 26 -3.70 9.28 -4.21
CA LEU A 26 -3.05 8.01 -4.48
C LEU A 26 -4.02 6.94 -5.00
N ALA A 27 -5.27 6.93 -4.53
CA ALA A 27 -6.29 5.99 -4.99
C ALA A 27 -6.52 6.09 -6.50
N ASN A 28 -6.59 7.32 -7.04
CA ASN A 28 -6.69 7.53 -8.48
C ASN A 28 -5.49 6.94 -9.24
N GLN A 29 -4.28 7.12 -8.73
CA GLN A 29 -3.06 6.56 -9.34
C GLN A 29 -3.02 5.02 -9.30
N ILE A 30 -3.60 4.40 -8.26
CA ILE A 30 -3.73 2.94 -8.17
C ILE A 30 -4.69 2.45 -9.25
N LEU A 31 -5.85 3.08 -9.41
CA LEU A 31 -6.84 2.73 -10.43
C LEU A 31 -6.29 2.90 -11.85
N GLU A 32 -5.44 3.89 -12.07
CA GLU A 32 -4.74 4.13 -13.34
C GLU A 32 -3.54 3.18 -13.57
N GLY A 33 -3.23 2.29 -12.62
CA GLY A 33 -2.10 1.35 -12.74
C GLY A 33 -0.72 2.01 -12.62
N LYS A 34 -0.64 3.25 -12.11
CA LYS A 34 0.61 3.99 -11.91
C LYS A 34 1.36 3.56 -10.66
N VAL A 35 0.68 2.92 -9.72
CA VAL A 35 1.27 2.40 -8.50
C VAL A 35 1.64 0.94 -8.70
N ARG A 36 2.91 0.61 -8.40
CA ARG A 36 3.42 -0.76 -8.39
C ARG A 36 3.83 -1.16 -6.98
N GLY A 37 3.56 -2.40 -6.61
CA GLY A 37 3.89 -2.94 -5.28
C GLY A 37 2.84 -2.60 -4.22
N ARG A 38 3.30 -2.38 -2.98
CA ARG A 38 2.43 -2.22 -1.81
C ARG A 38 2.47 -0.80 -1.26
N ILE A 39 1.30 -0.25 -0.95
CA ILE A 39 1.17 1.00 -0.20
C ILE A 39 0.80 0.67 1.25
N VAL A 40 1.48 1.31 2.20
CA VAL A 40 1.12 1.28 3.61
C VAL A 40 0.63 2.67 3.99
N VAL A 41 -0.57 2.78 4.56
CA VAL A 41 -1.10 4.06 5.03
C VAL A 41 -0.85 4.15 6.52
N ASP A 42 -0.13 5.18 6.94
CA ASP A 42 0.00 5.51 8.36
C ASP A 42 -1.14 6.44 8.77
N VAL A 43 -1.93 5.99 9.75
CA VAL A 43 -3.11 6.69 10.28
C VAL A 43 -2.83 7.39 11.61
N ASN A 44 -1.63 7.25 12.17
CA ASN A 44 -1.23 7.89 13.44
C ASN A 44 -0.44 9.18 13.21
N THR A 45 -0.41 9.66 11.97
CA THR A 45 0.28 10.89 11.57
C THR A 45 -0.48 12.15 11.97
#